data_AF-A0A1W5ZYC3-F1
#
_entry.id   AF-A0A1W5ZYC3-F1
#
_cell.length_a   1.000
_cell.length_b   1.000
_cell.length_c   1.000
_cell.angle_alpha   90.00
_cell.angle_beta   90.00
_cell.angle_gamma   90.00
#
_symmetry.space_group_name_H-M   'P 1'
#
loop_
_entity.id
_entity.type
_entity.pdbx_description
1 polymer ?
#
loop_
_entity_poly.entity_id
_entity_poly.type
_entity_poly.pdbx_seq_one_letter_code
_entity_poly.pdbx_strand_id
1 'polypeptide(L)'
;MQVVESIITVEQGIEYINLLGSNVETQYNGQGNALLIVQKGEPKKLIYEEANSFLCSEEGLRKTFESNGLAYEELNPKNDEILIGHCDGFRFCFPFPIYGRNVPVDPF
;
A
#
# COMPACT_ATOMS: atom_id res chain seq x y z
N MET A 1 -21.32 -15.43 -6.50
CA MET A 1 -20.73 -14.08 -6.54
C MET A 1 -20.22 -13.80 -5.14
N GLN A 2 -18.91 -13.93 -4.90
CA GLN A 2 -18.33 -13.66 -3.58
C GLN A 2 -18.22 -12.14 -3.43
N VAL A 3 -18.90 -11.60 -2.43
CA VAL A 3 -18.75 -10.20 -2.02
C VAL A 3 -17.39 -10.13 -1.33
N VAL A 4 -16.41 -9.51 -1.98
CA VAL A 4 -15.12 -9.22 -1.34
C VAL A 4 -15.38 -8.03 -0.43
N GLU A 5 -15.46 -8.28 0.88
CA GLU A 5 -15.54 -7.20 1.86
C GLU A 5 -14.28 -6.33 1.71
N SER A 6 -14.48 -5.02 1.59
CA SER A 6 -13.36 -4.08 1.47
C SER A 6 -12.58 -4.09 2.79
N ILE A 7 -11.28 -4.38 2.75
CA ILE A 7 -10.37 -4.29 3.91
C ILE A 7 -10.14 -2.84 4.38
N ILE A 8 -10.67 -1.88 3.64
CA ILE A 8 -10.52 -0.44 3.89
C ILE A 8 -11.60 -0.01 4.89
N THR A 9 -11.17 0.55 6.01
CA THR A 9 -12.03 1.17 7.01
C THR A 9 -11.89 2.68 6.96
N VAL A 10 -12.97 3.41 7.23
CA VAL A 10 -12.98 4.88 7.32
C VAL A 10 -13.29 5.29 8.75
N GLU A 11 -12.37 5.98 9.41
CA GLU A 11 -12.58 6.58 10.73
C GLU A 11 -12.30 8.07 10.64
N GLN A 12 -13.26 8.90 11.02
CA GLN A 12 -13.16 10.37 11.00
C GLN A 12 -12.74 10.96 9.62
N GLY A 13 -13.08 10.27 8.53
CA GLY A 13 -12.74 10.70 7.16
C GLY A 13 -11.35 10.28 6.69
N ILE A 14 -10.63 9.46 7.46
CA ILE A 14 -9.34 8.89 7.07
C ILE A 14 -9.54 7.42 6.70
N GLU A 15 -9.12 7.05 5.49
CA GLU A 15 -9.06 5.67 5.04
C GLU A 15 -7.82 4.97 5.62
N TYR A 16 -8.04 3.81 6.24
CA TYR A 16 -6.98 2.97 6.76
C TYR A 16 -7.27 1.48 6.60
N ILE A 17 -6.20 0.68 6.59
CA ILE A 17 -6.24 -0.78 6.68
C ILE A 17 -5.70 -1.19 8.05
N ASN A 18 -6.42 -2.06 8.74
CA ASN A 18 -5.91 -2.64 9.99
C ASN A 18 -4.88 -3.72 9.66
N LEU A 19 -3.66 -3.55 10.14
CA LEU A 19 -2.58 -4.51 9.96
C LEU A 19 -2.63 -5.61 11.01
N LEU A 20 -3.27 -5.37 12.16
CA LEU A 20 -3.47 -6.37 13.20
C LEU A 20 -4.40 -7.48 12.69
N GLY A 21 -3.97 -8.73 12.79
CA GLY A 21 -4.64 -9.91 12.25
C GLY A 21 -4.45 -10.12 10.75
N SER A 22 -3.66 -9.28 10.07
CA SER A 22 -3.38 -9.41 8.64
C SER A 22 -2.14 -10.26 8.36
N ASN A 23 -1.94 -10.69 7.12
CA ASN A 23 -0.75 -11.45 6.72
C ASN A 23 0.56 -10.65 6.86
N VAL A 24 0.48 -9.31 6.99
CA VAL A 24 1.64 -8.42 7.12
C VAL A 24 1.83 -7.90 8.54
N GLU A 25 1.08 -8.39 9.53
CA GLU A 25 1.20 -7.97 10.93
C GLU A 25 2.66 -8.07 11.43
N THR A 26 3.34 -9.17 11.10
CA THR A 26 4.73 -9.40 11.50
C THR A 26 5.75 -8.51 10.79
N GLN A 27 5.33 -7.80 9.74
CA GLN A 27 6.15 -6.84 8.99
C GLN A 27 5.99 -5.41 9.53
N TYR A 28 5.05 -5.19 10.45
CA TYR A 28 4.88 -3.89 11.11
C TYR A 28 6.10 -3.58 11.99
N ASN A 29 6.74 -2.44 11.71
CA ASN A 29 7.96 -1.99 12.39
C ASN A 29 7.77 -0.64 13.11
N GLY A 30 6.55 -0.39 13.58
CA GLY A 30 6.20 0.86 14.26
C GLY A 30 5.77 1.96 13.30
N GLN A 31 5.89 3.19 13.76
CA GLN A 31 5.43 4.38 13.04
C GLN A 31 6.36 4.71 11.86
N GLY A 32 5.81 5.03 10.69
CA GLY A 32 6.60 5.47 9.55
C GLY A 32 5.85 5.44 8.22
N ASN A 33 6.42 6.10 7.21
CA ASN A 33 5.90 5.99 5.85
C ASN A 33 6.18 4.60 5.30
N ALA A 34 5.20 4.05 4.59
CA ALA A 34 5.31 2.72 4.04
C ALA A 34 4.46 2.57 2.78
N LEU A 35 4.76 1.50 2.07
CA LEU A 35 4.03 1.01 0.92
C LEU A 35 3.40 -0.32 1.29
N LEU A 36 2.12 -0.48 0.98
CA LEU A 36 1.36 -1.70 1.20
C LEU A 36 0.95 -2.28 -0.15
N ILE A 37 1.38 -3.51 -0.40
CA ILE A 37 0.95 -4.29 -1.56
C ILE A 37 -0.28 -5.12 -1.15
N VAL A 38 -1.40 -4.84 -1.80
CA VAL A 38 -2.66 -5.56 -1.63
C VAL A 38 -2.90 -6.41 -2.87
N GLN A 39 -3.06 -7.72 -2.69
CA GLN A 39 -3.36 -8.65 -3.78
C GLN A 39 -4.66 -9.37 -3.49
N LYS A 40 -5.61 -9.35 -4.44
CA LYS A 40 -6.94 -9.96 -4.28
C LYS A 40 -7.68 -9.51 -3.01
N GLY A 41 -7.50 -8.25 -2.62
CA GLY A 41 -8.13 -7.67 -1.42
C GLY A 41 -7.46 -8.03 -0.10
N GLU A 42 -6.29 -8.66 -0.08
CA GLU A 42 -5.54 -8.95 1.14
C GLU A 42 -4.18 -8.24 1.17
N PRO A 43 -3.75 -7.68 2.31
CA PRO A 43 -2.38 -7.23 2.49
C PRO A 43 -1.41 -8.41 2.31
N LYS A 44 -0.39 -8.23 1.46
CA LYS A 44 0.64 -9.26 1.20
C LYS A 44 2.02 -8.84 1.62
N LYS A 45 2.36 -7.56 1.44
CA LYS A 45 3.68 -7.05 1.82
C LYS A 45 3.58 -5.60 2.29
N LEU A 46 4.25 -5.30 3.38
CA LEU A 46 4.41 -3.97 3.94
C LEU A 46 5.90 -3.60 3.86
N ILE A 47 6.19 -2.45 3.27
CA ILE A 47 7.56 -2.02 2.98
C ILE A 47 7.72 -0.59 3.48
N TYR A 48 8.63 -0.38 4.43
CA TYR A 48 8.88 0.95 4.98
C TYR A 48 9.75 1.78 4.03
N GLU A 49 9.51 3.10 4.05
CA GLU A 49 10.37 4.08 3.39
C GLU A 49 11.77 4.03 4.00
N GLU A 50 12.80 3.92 3.16
CA GLU A 50 14.19 4.00 3.59
C GLU A 50 14.63 5.46 3.71
N ALA A 51 15.62 5.73 4.58
CA ALA A 51 16.07 7.10 4.92
C ALA A 51 16.59 7.96 3.74
N ASN A 52 16.63 7.44 2.51
CA ASN A 52 17.02 8.15 1.29
C ASN A 52 16.13 7.81 0.08
N SER A 53 14.97 7.18 0.29
CA SER A 53 14.00 6.90 -0.75
C SER A 53 12.79 7.79 -0.54
N PHE A 54 12.34 8.48 -1.58
CA PHE A 54 11.06 9.19 -1.56
C PHE A 54 10.04 8.33 -2.29
N LEU A 55 9.14 7.67 -1.54
CA LEU A 55 8.11 6.80 -2.09
C LEU A 55 7.18 7.52 -3.09
N CYS A 56 7.11 8.85 -3.02
CA CYS A 56 6.31 9.71 -3.90
C CYS A 56 6.92 9.92 -5.31
N SER A 57 8.08 9.33 -5.59
CA SER A 57 8.73 9.40 -6.91
C SER A 57 8.81 8.02 -7.55
N GLU A 58 8.64 7.94 -8.88
CA GLU A 58 8.78 6.67 -9.62
C GLU A 58 10.14 6.01 -9.38
N GLU A 59 11.22 6.82 -9.32
CA GLU A 59 12.57 6.33 -9.03
C GLU A 59 12.69 5.78 -7.60
N GLY A 60 12.12 6.47 -6.60
CA GLY A 60 12.11 6.01 -5.21
C GLY A 60 11.30 4.73 -5.04
N LEU A 61 10.15 4.63 -5.71
CA LEU A 61 9.34 3.42 -5.71
C LEU A 61 10.11 2.26 -6.37
N ARG A 62 10.75 2.47 -7.52
CA ARG A 62 11.57 1.43 -8.17
C ARG A 62 12.73 0.95 -7.28
N LYS A 63 13.45 1.89 -6.65
CA LYS A 63 14.54 1.58 -5.69
C LYS A 63 14.04 0.79 -4.50
N THR A 64 12.93 1.20 -3.89
CA THR A 64 12.34 0.48 -2.75
C THR A 64 11.93 -0.94 -3.14
N PHE A 65 11.42 -1.15 -4.36
CA PHE A 65 11.09 -2.48 -4.86
C PHE A 65 12.33 -3.34 -5.08
N GLU A 66 13.34 -2.81 -5.79
CA GLU A 66 14.62 -3.49 -6.04
C GLU A 66 15.31 -3.89 -4.72
N SER A 67 15.39 -2.98 -3.73
CA SER A 67 15.99 -3.26 -2.40
C SER A 67 15.25 -4.34 -1.62
N ASN A 68 13.95 -4.54 -1.88
CA ASN A 68 13.11 -5.53 -1.20
C ASN A 68 12.92 -6.82 -2.02
N GLY A 69 13.73 -7.01 -3.07
CA GLY A 69 13.72 -8.19 -3.93
C GLY A 69 12.41 -8.38 -4.70
N LEU A 70 11.71 -7.28 -5.00
CA LEU A 70 10.51 -7.28 -5.83
C LEU A 70 10.88 -6.73 -7.20
N ALA A 71 10.60 -7.48 -8.27
CA ALA A 71 10.66 -6.89 -9.58
C ALA A 71 9.42 -5.99 -9.76
N TYR A 72 9.64 -4.71 -10.04
CA TYR A 72 8.55 -3.78 -10.37
C TYR A 72 7.67 -4.30 -11.52
N GLU A 73 8.26 -5.11 -12.41
CA GLU A 73 7.62 -5.79 -13.54
C GLU A 73 6.73 -6.98 -13.15
N GLU A 74 6.92 -7.55 -11.95
CA GLU A 74 6.08 -8.64 -11.42
C GLU A 74 4.76 -8.13 -10.83
N LEU A 75 4.68 -6.83 -10.57
CA LEU A 75 3.41 -6.21 -10.19
C LEU A 75 2.48 -6.23 -11.38
N ASN A 76 1.33 -6.87 -11.21
CA ASN A 76 0.27 -6.81 -12.18
C ASN A 76 -0.66 -5.65 -11.82
N PRO A 77 -0.58 -4.49 -12.49
CA PRO A 77 -1.40 -3.32 -12.17
C PRO A 77 -2.91 -3.58 -12.34
N LYS A 78 -3.33 -4.72 -12.88
CA LYS A 78 -4.75 -5.14 -12.94
C LYS A 78 -5.22 -5.90 -11.68
N ASN A 79 -4.31 -6.45 -10.88
CA ASN A 79 -4.64 -7.33 -9.75
C ASN A 79 -3.99 -6.90 -8.42
N ASP A 80 -2.90 -6.14 -8.51
CA ASP A 80 -2.11 -5.69 -7.38
C ASP A 80 -2.36 -4.19 -7.18
N GLU A 81 -2.90 -3.85 -6.01
CA GLU A 81 -3.07 -2.46 -5.58
C GLU A 81 -1.87 -2.07 -4.73
N ILE A 82 -1.19 -0.99 -5.11
CA ILE A 82 -0.08 -0.43 -4.37
C ILE A 82 -0.58 0.81 -3.65
N LEU A 83 -0.61 0.74 -2.33
CA LEU A 83 -1.05 1.84 -1.47
C LEU A 83 0.19 2.49 -0.85
N ILE A 84 0.28 3.81 -0.97
CA ILE A 84 1.33 4.61 -0.31
C ILE A 84 0.68 5.33 0.86
N GLY A 85 1.26 5.19 2.04
CA GLY A 85 0.63 5.63 3.27
C GLY A 85 1.57 5.72 4.45
N HIS A 86 0.97 5.83 5.63
CA HIS A 86 1.65 5.97 6.91
C HIS A 86 1.15 4.90 7.88
N CYS A 87 2.10 4.20 8.49
CA CYS A 87 1.87 3.25 9.56
C CYS A 87 1.80 3.98 10.91
N ASP A 88 0.75 3.75 11.69
CA ASP A 88 0.66 4.18 13.09
C ASP A 88 -0.26 3.24 13.89
N GLY A 89 0.19 2.77 15.06
CA GLY A 89 -0.60 1.87 15.93
C GLY A 89 -1.23 0.65 15.24
N PHE A 90 -0.48 -0.09 14.41
CA PHE A 90 -0.98 -1.19 13.56
C PHE A 90 -2.04 -0.80 12.53
N ARG A 91 -2.19 0.49 12.22
CA ARG A 91 -3.04 0.99 11.14
C ARG A 91 -2.15 1.49 10.01
N PHE A 92 -2.52 1.17 8.78
CA PHE A 92 -1.94 1.74 7.58
C PHE A 92 -2.90 2.75 6.98
N CYS A 93 -2.62 4.03 7.15
CA CYS A 93 -3.44 5.14 6.67
C CYS A 93 -2.94 5.59 5.30
N PHE A 94 -3.83 5.69 4.30
CA PHE A 94 -3.42 6.05 2.93
C PHE A 94 -4.40 7.09 2.36
N PRO A 95 -4.07 8.39 2.47
CA PRO A 95 -4.91 9.45 1.91
C PRO A 95 -4.67 9.68 0.41
N PHE A 96 -3.74 8.94 -0.22
CA PHE A 96 -3.28 9.16 -1.59
C PHE A 96 -3.96 8.23 -2.59
N PRO A 97 -4.12 8.67 -3.86
CA PRO A 97 -4.75 7.86 -4.91
C PRO A 97 -4.01 6.54 -5.10
N ILE A 98 -4.80 5.47 -5.17
CA ILE A 98 -4.35 4.08 -5.33
C ILE A 98 -3.67 3.92 -6.69
N TYR A 99 -2.38 3.62 -6.71
CA TYR A 99 -1.71 3.19 -7.95
C TYR A 99 -2.24 1.79 -8.31
N GLY A 100 -2.87 1.66 -9.49
CA GLY A 100 -3.44 0.40 -9.99
C GLY A 100 -4.97 0.36 -10.10
N ARG A 101 -5.71 1.30 -9.50
CA ARG A 101 -7.10 1.51 -9.92
C ARG A 101 -7.11 2.28 -11.23
N ASN A 102 -7.97 1.86 -12.16
CA ASN A 102 -8.48 2.75 -13.19
C ASN A 102 -9.25 3.88 -12.48
N VAL A 103 -8.54 4.85 -11.92
CA VAL A 103 -9.14 6.12 -11.54
C VAL A 103 -9.39 6.80 -12.88
N PRO A 104 -10.65 7.03 -13.30
CA PRO A 104 -10.89 7.87 -14.45
C PRO A 104 -10.21 9.21 -14.14
N VAL A 105 -9.21 9.56 -14.94
CA VAL A 105 -8.61 10.89 -14.91
C VAL A 105 -9.73 11.78 -15.43
N ASP A 106 -10.43 12.49 -14.54
CA ASP A 106 -11.38 13.51 -14.95
C ASP A 106 -10.56 14.58 -15.66
N PRO A 107 -10.74 14.78 -16.98
CA PRO A 107 -10.00 15.80 -17.71
C PRO A 107 -10.63 17.14 -17.36
N PHE A 108 -10.02 17.87 -16.42
CA PHE A 108 -10.27 19.31 -16.32
C PHE A 108 -9.77 20.02 -17.58
#